data_AF-A0A8T3VSB2-F1
#
_entry.id   AF-A0A8T3VSB2-F1
#
_cell.length_a   1.000
_cell.length_b   1.000
_cell.length_c   1.000
_cell.angle_alpha   90.00
_cell.angle_beta   90.00
_cell.angle_gamma   90.00
#
_symmetry.space_group_name_H-M   'P 1'
#
loop_
_entity.id
_entity.type
_entity.pdbx_description
1 polymer ?
#
loop_
_entity_poly.entity_id
_entity_poly.type
_entity_poly.pdbx_seq_one_letter_code
_entity_poly.pdbx_strand_id
1 'polypeptide(L)'
;MSENEGLGTGNQRLTIQFGKAVDGRTNVWNQPIPYEDLPDEVKRYLLDKKARPEPKNTLEKLEGKHVMSMILFIDSMSPVVKSDIYNSISRSANVVSKLDDLRDMGLIEMYHTGRTNMSVIVITDKGKRVASIIRQMIDTIDSE
;
A
#
# COMPACT_ATOMS: atom_id res chain seq x y z
N MET A 1 -59.81 14.60 24.01
CA MET A 1 -58.90 15.45 23.20
C MET A 1 -57.60 15.57 24.00
N SER A 2 -56.90 14.47 24.24
CA SER A 2 -56.12 13.63 23.30
C SER A 2 -54.84 14.34 22.86
N GLU A 3 -53.85 14.16 23.76
CA GLU A 3 -52.45 13.78 23.55
C GLU A 3 -51.62 14.41 22.42
N ASN A 4 -50.47 14.88 22.87
CA ASN A 4 -49.36 15.45 22.11
C ASN A 4 -48.27 14.38 22.07
N GLU A 5 -48.09 13.69 20.95
CA GLU A 5 -46.98 12.75 20.67
C GLU A 5 -46.54 12.97 19.21
N GLY A 6 -45.29 13.39 18.93
CA GLY A 6 -44.13 12.52 18.74
C GLY A 6 -43.56 12.81 17.34
N LEU A 7 -42.29 12.65 16.97
CA LEU A 7 -41.07 12.16 17.59
C LEU A 7 -39.95 12.66 16.67
N GLY A 8 -38.90 13.26 17.23
CA GLY A 8 -37.70 13.60 16.48
C GLY A 8 -37.03 12.33 15.96
N THR A 9 -36.60 12.35 14.69
CA THR A 9 -35.76 11.32 14.09
C THR A 9 -34.36 11.42 14.67
N GLY A 10 -34.23 10.94 15.91
CA GLY A 10 -32.98 10.78 16.62
C GLY A 10 -32.07 9.81 15.86
N ASN A 11 -30.88 10.29 15.55
CA ASN A 11 -29.73 9.49 15.18
C ASN A 11 -29.46 8.49 16.33
N GLN A 12 -30.03 7.29 16.25
CA GLN A 12 -29.79 6.23 17.23
C GLN A 12 -28.34 5.77 17.06
N ARG A 13 -27.44 6.43 17.81
CA ARG A 13 -26.16 5.84 18.19
C ARG A 13 -26.47 4.49 18.81
N LEU A 14 -26.07 3.42 18.14
CA LEU A 14 -25.94 2.08 18.72
C LEU A 14 -25.01 2.21 19.93
N THR A 15 -25.61 2.44 21.09
CA THR A 15 -24.92 2.51 22.36
C THR A 15 -24.82 1.08 22.84
N ILE A 16 -23.65 0.47 22.62
CA ILE A 16 -23.34 -0.85 23.16
C ILE A 16 -23.49 -0.75 24.68
N GLN A 17 -24.47 -1.44 25.26
CA GLN A 17 -24.59 -1.53 26.71
C GLN A 17 -23.50 -2.48 27.23
N PHE A 18 -22.52 -1.91 27.92
CA PHE A 18 -21.45 -2.65 28.56
C PHE A 18 -21.92 -3.19 29.92
N GLY A 19 -21.82 -4.50 30.13
CA GLY A 19 -22.12 -5.15 31.41
C GLY A 19 -21.23 -4.62 32.54
N LYS A 20 -21.77 -4.55 33.76
CA LYS A 20 -21.01 -4.13 34.95
C LYS A 20 -19.93 -5.17 35.28
N ALA A 21 -18.74 -4.67 35.61
CA ALA A 21 -17.61 -5.47 36.05
C ALA A 21 -17.94 -6.26 37.33
N VAL A 22 -17.76 -7.57 37.27
CA VAL A 22 -17.56 -8.42 38.44
C VAL A 22 -16.05 -8.55 38.57
N ASP A 23 -15.48 -8.11 39.68
CA ASP A 23 -14.06 -8.24 40.01
C ASP A 23 -13.08 -7.38 39.18
N GLY A 24 -12.89 -6.14 39.62
CA GLY A 24 -11.59 -5.66 40.13
C GLY A 24 -10.37 -5.50 39.21
N ARG A 25 -10.07 -6.37 38.25
CA ARG A 25 -8.78 -6.33 37.52
C ARG A 25 -8.81 -6.98 36.13
N THR A 26 -9.49 -6.41 35.15
CA THR A 26 -9.00 -6.40 33.75
C THR A 26 -9.81 -5.40 32.94
N ASN A 27 -9.16 -4.41 32.31
CA ASN A 27 -9.83 -3.69 31.23
C ASN A 27 -9.90 -4.64 30.03
N VAL A 28 -11.09 -5.17 29.72
CA VAL A 28 -11.32 -6.02 28.54
C VAL A 28 -11.36 -5.14 27.30
N TRP A 29 -10.20 -4.61 26.90
CA TRP A 29 -10.02 -3.95 25.62
C TRP A 29 -9.94 -5.03 24.52
N ASN A 30 -10.79 -4.89 23.49
CA ASN A 30 -10.68 -5.56 22.19
C ASN A 30 -10.35 -7.06 22.23
N GLN A 31 -11.28 -7.90 22.67
CA GLN A 31 -11.26 -9.28 22.17
C GLN A 31 -11.69 -9.24 20.69
N PRO A 32 -10.89 -9.78 19.75
CA PRO A 32 -11.29 -9.85 18.35
C PRO A 32 -12.58 -10.65 18.24
N ILE A 33 -13.62 -10.05 17.64
CA ILE A 33 -14.87 -10.75 17.34
C ILE A 33 -14.54 -11.80 16.25
N PRO A 34 -14.79 -13.10 16.48
CA PRO A 34 -14.61 -14.13 15.46
C PRO A 34 -15.40 -13.79 14.19
N TYR A 35 -14.86 -14.12 13.01
CA TYR A 35 -15.51 -13.77 11.73
C TYR A 35 -16.96 -14.27 11.64
N GLU A 36 -17.23 -15.45 12.19
CA GLU A 36 -18.56 -16.07 12.20
C GLU A 36 -19.59 -15.26 12.99
N ASP A 37 -19.14 -14.50 13.99
CA ASP A 37 -20.00 -13.69 14.86
C ASP A 37 -20.16 -12.24 14.36
N LEU A 38 -19.55 -11.89 13.22
CA LEU A 38 -19.71 -10.57 12.62
C LEU A 38 -21.12 -10.41 12.00
N PRO A 39 -21.72 -9.21 12.07
CA PRO A 39 -22.95 -8.90 11.35
C PRO A 39 -22.80 -9.16 9.85
N ASP A 40 -23.88 -9.60 9.19
CA ASP A 40 -23.85 -9.95 7.76
C ASP A 40 -23.44 -8.76 6.86
N GLU A 41 -23.82 -7.54 7.24
CA GLU A 41 -23.39 -6.30 6.57
C GLU A 41 -21.86 -6.11 6.65
N VAL A 42 -21.24 -6.45 7.78
CA VAL A 42 -19.78 -6.38 7.97
C VAL A 42 -19.10 -7.51 7.20
N LYS A 43 -19.64 -8.72 7.21
CA LYS A 43 -19.12 -9.84 6.40
C LYS A 43 -19.14 -9.50 4.92
N ARG A 44 -20.25 -8.94 4.41
CA ARG A 44 -20.37 -8.47 3.01
C ARG A 44 -19.33 -7.40 2.68
N TYR A 45 -19.22 -6.37 3.52
CA TYR A 45 -18.21 -5.34 3.35
C TYR A 45 -16.78 -5.90 3.34
N LEU A 46 -16.47 -6.86 4.22
CA LEU A 46 -15.16 -7.51 4.26
C LEU A 46 -14.91 -8.40 3.05
N LEU A 47 -15.93 -9.09 2.54
CA LEU A 47 -15.85 -9.87 1.30
C LEU A 47 -15.63 -8.97 0.09
N ASP A 48 -16.33 -7.83 0.02
CA ASP A 48 -16.15 -6.82 -1.03
C ASP A 48 -14.77 -6.16 -0.94
N LYS A 49 -14.25 -5.91 0.26
CA LYS A 49 -12.89 -5.40 0.47
C LYS A 49 -11.81 -6.45 0.15
N LYS A 50 -12.13 -7.74 0.31
CA LYS A 50 -11.24 -8.86 -0.03
C LYS A 50 -11.30 -9.19 -1.52
N ALA A 51 -12.39 -8.81 -2.21
CA ALA A 51 -12.40 -8.70 -3.66
C ALA A 51 -11.29 -7.72 -4.04
N ARG A 52 -10.47 -8.15 -5.01
CA ARG A 52 -9.13 -7.60 -5.26
C ARG A 52 -9.18 -6.07 -5.33
N PRO A 53 -8.26 -5.34 -4.66
CA PRO A 53 -8.15 -3.91 -4.92
C PRO A 53 -8.03 -3.72 -6.44
N GLU A 54 -8.79 -2.78 -6.99
CA GLU A 54 -8.70 -2.40 -8.39
C GLU A 54 -7.22 -2.33 -8.80
N PRO A 55 -6.85 -2.91 -9.95
CA PRO A 55 -5.45 -2.93 -10.37
C PRO A 55 -4.93 -1.51 -10.40
N LYS A 56 -3.88 -1.26 -9.60
CA LYS A 56 -3.31 0.07 -9.48
C LYS A 56 -2.97 0.62 -10.86
N ASN A 57 -3.43 1.83 -11.14
CA ASN A 57 -3.07 2.51 -12.36
C ASN A 57 -1.58 2.92 -12.33
N THR A 58 -1.04 3.35 -13.47
CA THR A 58 0.37 3.72 -13.61
C THR A 58 0.81 4.81 -12.61
N LEU A 59 -0.04 5.81 -12.36
CA LEU A 59 0.27 6.89 -11.45
C LEU A 59 0.36 6.38 -10.01
N GLU A 60 -0.61 5.59 -9.55
CA GLU A 60 -0.61 4.99 -8.21
C GLU A 60 0.59 4.07 -7.97
N LYS A 61 1.09 3.41 -9.02
CA LYS A 61 2.34 2.63 -8.96
C LYS A 61 3.55 3.54 -8.78
N LEU A 62 3.63 4.66 -9.51
CA LEU A 62 4.75 5.62 -9.41
C LEU A 62 4.75 6.42 -8.09
N GLU A 63 3.57 6.76 -7.57
CA GLU A 63 3.38 7.38 -6.25
C GLU A 63 3.74 6.43 -5.10
N GLY A 64 3.89 5.13 -5.40
CA GLY A 64 4.34 4.13 -4.46
C GLY A 64 5.62 4.57 -3.75
N LYS A 65 5.65 4.40 -2.42
CA LYS A 65 6.79 4.80 -1.58
C LYS A 65 8.12 4.28 -2.16
N HIS A 66 9.05 5.20 -2.40
CA HIS A 66 10.39 4.97 -2.98
C HIS A 66 10.45 4.55 -4.45
N VAL A 67 9.35 4.44 -5.19
CA VAL A 67 9.37 3.95 -6.59
C VAL A 67 10.16 4.90 -7.50
N MET A 68 9.87 6.21 -7.46
CA MET A 68 10.65 7.20 -8.22
C MET A 68 12.13 7.21 -7.81
N SER A 69 12.44 7.10 -6.51
CA SER A 69 13.82 6.99 -6.03
C SER A 69 14.52 5.74 -6.55
N MET A 70 13.82 4.60 -6.66
CA MET A 70 14.35 3.37 -7.26
C MET A 70 14.65 3.57 -8.75
N ILE A 71 13.77 4.21 -9.51
CA ILE A 71 14.00 4.51 -10.93
C ILE A 71 15.28 5.35 -11.10
N LEU A 72 15.41 6.44 -10.34
CA LEU A 72 16.58 7.31 -10.40
C LEU A 72 17.88 6.61 -9.99
N PHE A 73 17.82 5.77 -8.95
CA PHE A 73 18.97 5.01 -8.48
C PHE A 73 19.43 3.95 -9.48
N ILE A 74 18.49 3.19 -10.05
CA ILE A 74 18.82 2.18 -11.06
C ILE A 74 19.40 2.89 -12.28
N ASP A 75 18.86 4.03 -12.71
CA ASP A 75 19.41 4.80 -13.82
C ASP A 75 20.86 5.23 -13.59
N SER A 76 21.19 5.70 -12.38
CA SER A 76 22.55 6.18 -12.09
C SER A 76 23.57 5.06 -11.86
N MET A 77 23.12 3.87 -11.46
CA MET A 77 24.00 2.77 -11.05
C MET A 77 23.90 1.52 -11.94
N SER A 78 23.09 1.53 -12.99
CA SER A 78 22.82 0.33 -13.81
C SER A 78 24.10 -0.25 -14.44
N PRO A 79 24.30 -1.58 -14.42
CA PRO A 79 23.44 -2.62 -13.82
C PRO A 79 23.58 -2.72 -12.29
N VAL A 80 22.50 -3.06 -11.59
CA VAL A 80 22.49 -3.26 -10.12
C VAL A 80 21.93 -4.62 -9.74
N VAL A 81 22.22 -5.09 -8.53
CA VAL A 81 21.56 -6.26 -7.94
C VAL A 81 20.53 -5.84 -6.90
N LYS A 82 19.61 -6.75 -6.54
CA LYS A 82 18.57 -6.47 -5.53
C LYS A 82 19.16 -5.94 -4.22
N SER A 83 20.29 -6.47 -3.76
CA SER A 83 20.94 -6.03 -2.51
C SER A 83 21.38 -4.56 -2.54
N ASP A 84 21.77 -4.03 -3.69
CA ASP A 84 22.16 -2.62 -3.82
C ASP A 84 20.97 -1.71 -3.54
N ILE A 85 19.81 -2.06 -4.09
CA ILE A 85 18.55 -1.34 -3.87
C ILE A 85 18.11 -1.42 -2.40
N TYR A 86 18.23 -2.59 -1.78
CA TYR A 86 17.89 -2.75 -0.36
C TYR A 86 18.77 -1.90 0.56
N ASN A 87 20.05 -1.75 0.21
CA ASN A 87 21.03 -0.99 0.99
C ASN A 87 20.92 0.51 0.78
N SER A 88 20.64 0.96 -0.45
CA SER A 88 20.62 2.39 -0.80
C SER A 88 19.26 3.07 -0.66
N ILE A 89 18.15 2.34 -0.87
CA ILE A 89 16.83 2.95 -0.99
C ILE A 89 15.86 2.50 0.11
N SER A 90 15.68 1.18 0.28
CA SER A 90 14.68 0.69 1.24
C SER A 90 14.89 -0.77 1.61
N ARG A 91 14.84 -1.09 2.91
CA ARG A 91 14.77 -2.46 3.43
C ARG A 91 13.35 -3.05 3.47
N SER A 92 12.38 -2.40 2.82
CA SER A 92 10.98 -2.84 2.82
C SER A 92 10.81 -4.21 2.15
N ALA A 93 9.99 -5.07 2.74
CA ALA A 93 9.60 -6.36 2.14
C ALA A 93 8.95 -6.20 0.75
N ASN A 94 8.37 -5.03 0.46
CA ASN A 94 7.64 -4.76 -0.77
C ASN A 94 8.55 -4.24 -1.91
N VAL A 95 9.87 -4.35 -1.82
CA VAL A 95 10.78 -3.96 -2.93
C VAL A 95 10.62 -4.88 -4.13
N VAL A 96 10.46 -6.19 -3.91
CA VAL A 96 10.31 -7.17 -5.01
C VAL A 96 9.09 -6.86 -5.86
N SER A 97 7.93 -6.68 -5.24
CA SER A 97 6.68 -6.32 -5.94
C SER A 97 6.81 -5.01 -6.73
N LYS A 98 7.56 -4.02 -6.24
CA LYS A 98 7.80 -2.78 -6.98
C LYS A 98 8.70 -3.00 -8.19
N LEU A 99 9.71 -3.86 -8.06
CA LEU A 99 10.56 -4.22 -9.21
C LEU A 99 9.78 -4.98 -10.27
N ASP A 100 8.87 -5.86 -9.85
CA ASP A 100 7.95 -6.52 -10.79
C ASP A 100 7.04 -5.49 -11.49
N ASP A 101 6.45 -4.54 -10.76
CA ASP A 101 5.67 -3.45 -11.36
C ASP A 101 6.49 -2.62 -12.37
N LEU A 102 7.75 -2.28 -12.03
CA LEU A 102 8.65 -1.54 -12.91
C LEU A 102 9.01 -2.33 -14.16
N ARG A 103 9.23 -3.65 -14.03
CA ARG A 103 9.47 -4.56 -15.15
C ARG A 103 8.23 -4.67 -16.04
N ASP A 104 7.07 -4.84 -15.44
CA ASP A 104 5.80 -4.98 -16.17
C ASP A 104 5.43 -3.68 -16.90
N MET A 105 5.85 -2.53 -16.36
CA MET A 105 5.78 -1.23 -17.06
C MET A 105 6.86 -1.06 -18.16
N GLY A 106 7.80 -2.00 -18.30
CA GLY A 106 8.89 -1.96 -19.26
C GLY A 106 9.93 -0.89 -18.94
N LEU A 107 10.08 -0.50 -17.68
CA LEU A 107 11.08 0.50 -17.26
C LEU A 107 12.42 -0.15 -16.94
N ILE A 108 12.41 -1.41 -16.51
CA ILE A 108 13.62 -2.20 -16.20
C ILE A 108 13.51 -3.60 -16.80
N GLU A 109 14.67 -4.22 -16.99
CA GLU A 109 14.82 -5.65 -17.25
C GLU A 109 15.39 -6.35 -16.03
N MET A 110 15.03 -7.63 -15.84
CA MET A 110 15.53 -8.45 -14.74
C MET A 110 16.06 -9.79 -15.26
N TYR A 111 17.37 -10.00 -15.09
CA TYR A 111 18.04 -11.23 -15.50
C TYR A 111 18.37 -12.09 -14.28
N HIS A 112 18.00 -13.37 -14.33
CA HIS A 112 18.33 -14.34 -13.28
C HIS A 112 19.62 -15.07 -13.66
N THR A 113 20.65 -14.96 -12.83
CA THR A 113 21.90 -15.67 -13.04
C THR A 113 21.85 -17.03 -12.35
N GLY A 114 22.07 -18.11 -13.10
CA GLY A 114 22.00 -19.49 -12.59
C GLY A 114 23.11 -19.85 -11.59
N ARG A 115 24.15 -19.03 -11.42
CA ARG A 115 25.29 -19.32 -10.53
C ARG A 115 25.07 -18.90 -9.07
N THR A 116 24.23 -17.90 -8.79
CA THR A 116 24.19 -17.27 -7.45
C THR A 116 22.78 -16.90 -6.99
N ASN A 117 21.72 -17.40 -7.64
CA ASN A 117 20.33 -17.01 -7.39
C ASN A 117 20.15 -15.47 -7.34
N MET A 118 20.96 -14.77 -8.14
CA MET A 118 21.09 -13.33 -8.12
C MET A 118 20.34 -12.75 -9.30
N SER A 119 19.43 -11.82 -9.02
CA SER A 119 18.74 -11.04 -10.06
C SER A 119 19.55 -9.77 -10.34
N VAL A 120 20.01 -9.64 -11.58
CA VAL A 120 20.63 -8.42 -12.12
C VAL A 120 19.52 -7.57 -12.75
N ILE A 121 19.48 -6.29 -12.38
CA ILE A 121 18.45 -5.33 -12.76
C ILE A 121 19.11 -4.29 -13.65
N VAL A 122 18.55 -4.09 -14.84
CA VAL A 122 19.07 -3.17 -15.85
C VAL A 122 17.99 -2.18 -16.24
N ILE A 123 18.32 -0.89 -16.32
CA ILE A 123 17.36 0.10 -16.80
C ILE A 123 17.21 0.00 -18.32
N THR A 124 15.97 0.06 -18.80
CA THR A 124 15.67 0.12 -20.25
C THR A 124 15.82 1.55 -20.78
N ASP A 125 15.84 1.72 -22.11
CA ASP A 125 15.78 3.06 -22.71
C ASP A 125 14.48 3.81 -22.36
N LYS A 126 13.36 3.08 -22.18
CA LYS A 126 12.11 3.66 -21.69
C LYS A 126 12.26 4.15 -20.24
N GLY A 127 12.91 3.35 -19.40
CA GLY A 127 13.25 3.72 -18.03
C GLY A 127 14.14 4.97 -17.95
N LYS A 128 15.19 5.04 -18.77
CA LYS A 128 16.09 6.22 -18.85
C LYS A 128 15.33 7.49 -19.21
N ARG A 129 14.41 7.41 -20.18
CA ARG A 129 13.55 8.56 -20.54
C ARG A 129 12.68 9.00 -19.37
N VAL A 130 12.07 8.07 -18.64
CA VAL A 130 11.29 8.38 -17.45
C VAL A 130 12.16 9.00 -16.35
N ALA A 131 13.35 8.45 -16.10
CA ALA A 131 14.29 9.00 -15.12
C ALA A 131 14.69 10.44 -15.46
N SER A 132 14.92 10.74 -16.75
CA SER A 132 15.19 12.10 -17.22
C SER A 132 14.01 13.05 -16.95
N ILE A 133 12.78 12.63 -17.22
CA ILE A 133 11.57 13.44 -16.93
C ILE A 133 11.45 13.70 -15.42
N ILE A 134 11.70 12.70 -14.58
CA ILE A 134 11.69 12.86 -13.12
C ILE A 134 12.72 13.91 -12.68
N ARG A 135 13.95 13.86 -13.21
CA ARG A 135 14.97 14.88 -12.89
C ARG A 135 14.54 16.28 -13.34
N GLN A 136 14.01 16.42 -14.55
CA GLN A 136 13.51 17.71 -15.04
C GLN A 136 12.40 18.29 -14.15
N MET A 137 11.50 17.43 -13.63
CA MET A 137 10.47 17.86 -12.68
C MET A 137 11.09 18.36 -11.37
N ILE A 138 12.09 17.64 -10.83
CA ILE A 138 12.81 18.05 -9.62
C ILE A 138 13.54 19.37 -9.86
N ASP A 139 14.30 19.49 -10.95
CA ASP A 139 15.03 20.70 -11.31
C ASP A 139 14.09 21.90 -11.44
N THR A 140 12.89 21.71 -12.01
CA THR A 140 11.88 22.77 -12.12
C THR A 140 11.39 23.26 -10.76
N ILE A 141 11.24 22.34 -9.79
CA ILE A 141 10.82 22.66 -8.42
C ILE A 141 11.94 23.34 -7.64
N ASP A 142 13.19 22.87 -7.80
CA ASP A 142 14.35 23.37 -7.06
C ASP A 142 14.90 24.70 -7.60
N SER A 143 14.47 25.12 -8.80
CA SER A 143 14.92 26.37 -9.45
C SER A 143 14.19 27.64 -8.96
N GLU A 144 13.40 27.56 -7.88
CA GLU A 144 12.77 28.69 -7.18
C GLU A 144 13.63 29.20 -6.00
#